data_AF-A0A383DDF2-F1
#
_entry.id   AF-A0A383DDF2-F1
#
_cell.length_a   1.000
_cell.length_b   1.000
_cell.length_c   1.000
_cell.angle_alpha   90.00
_cell.angle_beta   90.00
_cell.angle_gamma   90.00
#
_symmetry.space_group_name_H-M   'P 1'
#
loop_
_entity.id
_entity.type
_entity.pdbx_description
1 polymer ?
#
loop_
_entity_poly.entity_id
_entity_poly.type
_entity_poly.pdbx_seq_one_letter_code
_entity_poly.pdbx_strand_id
1 'polypeptide(L)'
;SGKSNSTQVLVEEASAAGWAVVVIDVEGEYVKIGQAAKSDAMGGAGPDPERPPRGLDDVQVLLPAAKKRGKPKGARLFTVPASGFPLELLGGLIEVSEAQRRLLHRAAHTLPDGYSLEELITAVTGVWLDDGRQGSTREILLNRLELLARTGLFDDRTNRQVVPLDVDELVAPGRVTVIDVSDLNDRTRNLTLGYVLQSLFQVVEGVARGKMHANGPRPPVMLVMEEVQTFFGASD
;
A
#
# COMPACT_ATOMS: atom_id res chain seq x y z
N SER A 1 8.85 -21.62 -7.98
CA SER A 1 10.16 -21.32 -8.60
C SER A 1 11.08 -20.87 -7.46
N GLY A 2 12.38 -21.20 -7.41
CA GLY A 2 13.22 -20.97 -6.20
C GLY A 2 13.43 -19.52 -5.73
N LYS A 3 12.72 -18.56 -6.34
CA LYS A 3 12.79 -17.11 -6.06
C LYS A 3 12.20 -16.81 -4.69
N SER A 4 10.96 -17.20 -4.42
CA SER A 4 10.28 -16.92 -3.15
C SER A 4 11.03 -17.49 -1.95
N ASN A 5 11.62 -18.70 -2.09
CA ASN A 5 12.47 -19.28 -1.05
C ASN A 5 13.76 -18.47 -0.80
N SER A 6 14.39 -17.96 -1.85
CA SER A 6 15.60 -17.14 -1.72
C SER A 6 15.29 -15.77 -1.11
N THR A 7 14.19 -15.16 -1.55
CA THR A 7 13.65 -13.92 -0.96
C THR A 7 13.33 -14.11 0.51
N GLN A 8 12.69 -15.23 0.88
CA GLN A 8 12.37 -15.54 2.27
C GLN A 8 13.62 -15.57 3.16
N VAL A 9 14.71 -16.21 2.72
CA VAL A 9 15.98 -16.21 3.48
C VAL A 9 16.50 -14.78 3.70
N LEU A 10 16.43 -13.91 2.68
CA LEU A 10 16.86 -12.51 2.83
C LEU A 10 15.96 -11.73 3.80
N VAL A 11 14.65 -11.96 3.76
CA VAL A 11 13.68 -11.36 4.69
C VAL A 11 13.97 -11.79 6.13
N GLU A 12 14.24 -13.07 6.35
CA GLU A 12 14.57 -13.64 7.67
C GLU A 12 15.87 -13.04 8.23
N GLU A 13 16.95 -13.01 7.45
CA GLU A 13 18.23 -12.45 7.88
C GLU A 13 18.15 -10.93 8.11
N ALA A 14 17.41 -10.19 7.28
CA ALA A 14 17.22 -8.74 7.46
C ALA A 14 16.42 -8.43 8.74
N SER A 15 15.31 -9.14 8.97
CA SER A 15 14.51 -9.03 10.19
C SER A 15 15.33 -9.36 11.43
N ALA A 16 16.10 -10.45 11.42
CA ALA A 16 16.98 -10.83 12.52
C ALA A 16 18.07 -9.78 12.81
N ALA A 17 18.51 -9.04 11.80
CA ALA A 17 19.42 -7.91 11.94
C ALA A 17 18.73 -6.61 12.40
N GLY A 18 17.44 -6.65 12.72
CA GLY A 18 16.65 -5.50 13.19
C GLY A 18 16.18 -4.56 12.09
N TRP A 19 16.23 -4.97 10.82
CA TRP A 19 15.68 -4.16 9.72
C TRP A 19 14.16 -4.22 9.76
N ALA A 20 13.52 -3.13 9.35
CA ALA A 20 12.10 -3.19 8.98
C ALA A 20 12.00 -3.73 7.56
N VAL A 21 11.17 -4.74 7.34
CA VAL A 21 10.98 -5.36 6.02
C VAL A 21 9.54 -5.16 5.58
N VAL A 22 9.34 -4.60 4.39
CA VAL A 22 8.02 -4.44 3.77
C VAL A 22 7.98 -5.30 2.51
N VAL A 23 7.05 -6.26 2.46
CA VAL A 23 6.84 -7.17 1.33
C VAL A 23 5.54 -6.80 0.63
N ILE A 24 5.60 -6.47 -0.65
CA ILE A 24 4.41 -6.34 -1.50
C ILE A 24 4.09 -7.71 -2.09
N ASP A 25 3.04 -8.35 -1.57
CA ASP A 25 2.68 -9.72 -1.90
C ASP A 25 1.54 -9.79 -2.91
N VAL A 26 1.92 -10.14 -4.13
CA VAL A 26 1.10 -10.01 -5.33
C VAL A 26 0.49 -11.35 -5.73
N GLU A 27 1.06 -12.44 -5.24
CA GLU A 27 0.60 -13.81 -5.43
C GLU A 27 -0.04 -14.39 -4.16
N GLY A 28 0.16 -13.76 -2.99
CA GLY A 28 -0.36 -14.22 -1.70
C GLY A 28 0.53 -15.27 -1.02
N GLU A 29 1.76 -15.45 -1.49
CA GLU A 29 2.70 -16.47 -1.01
C GLU A 29 3.27 -16.15 0.37
N TYR A 30 3.39 -14.85 0.70
CA TYR A 30 4.06 -14.35 1.90
C TYR A 30 3.15 -14.20 3.11
N VAL A 31 1.84 -14.32 2.93
CA VAL A 31 0.84 -14.29 4.01
C VAL A 31 1.16 -15.27 5.16
N LYS A 32 1.88 -16.36 4.88
CA LYS A 32 2.23 -17.40 5.86
C LYS A 32 3.70 -17.37 6.29
N ILE A 33 4.47 -16.32 5.95
CA ILE A 33 5.91 -16.26 6.22
C ILE A 33 6.27 -16.32 7.73
N GLY A 34 5.34 -15.93 8.61
CA GLY A 34 5.50 -16.08 10.07
C GLY A 34 5.23 -17.50 10.58
N GLN A 35 4.79 -18.44 9.75
CA GLN A 35 4.56 -19.83 10.14
C GLN A 35 5.82 -20.64 9.89
N ALA A 36 6.24 -21.43 10.88
CA ALA A 36 7.33 -22.38 10.69
C ALA A 36 7.04 -23.29 9.48
N ALA A 37 8.03 -23.46 8.61
CA ALA A 37 7.92 -24.38 7.48
C ALA A 37 7.52 -25.77 7.99
N LYS A 38 6.51 -26.39 7.35
CA LYS A 38 6.25 -27.81 7.60
C LYS A 38 7.47 -28.59 7.08
N SER A 39 8.05 -29.39 7.95
CA SER A 39 9.27 -30.20 7.75
C SER A 39 9.30 -31.05 6.47
N ASP A 40 8.15 -31.23 5.82
CA ASP A 40 7.91 -32.25 4.81
C ASP A 40 8.22 -31.76 3.38
N ALA A 41 8.49 -30.45 3.20
CA ALA A 41 8.76 -29.85 1.90
C ALA A 41 10.25 -29.88 1.48
N MET A 42 11.16 -30.21 2.41
CA MET A 42 12.60 -30.31 2.15
C MET A 42 12.94 -31.77 1.89
N GLY A 43 13.20 -32.13 0.64
CA GLY A 43 13.61 -33.48 0.28
C GLY A 43 14.84 -33.92 1.08
N GLY A 44 14.65 -34.88 1.99
CA GLY A 44 15.69 -35.70 2.62
C GLY A 44 16.65 -35.03 3.61
N ALA A 45 16.88 -33.71 3.52
CA ALA A 45 17.70 -32.98 4.47
C ALA A 45 16.80 -32.42 5.58
N GLY A 46 16.81 -33.07 6.74
CA GLY A 46 16.16 -32.54 7.94
C GLY A 46 16.69 -31.16 8.32
N PRO A 47 15.94 -30.40 9.14
CA PRO A 47 16.38 -29.08 9.61
C PRO A 47 17.74 -29.19 10.30
N ASP A 48 18.64 -28.23 10.03
CA ASP A 48 19.92 -28.12 10.72
C ASP A 48 19.67 -28.03 12.25
N PRO A 49 20.17 -28.99 13.05
CA PRO A 49 19.98 -28.98 14.50
C PRO A 49 20.54 -27.73 15.18
N GLU A 50 21.54 -27.09 14.59
CA GLU A 50 22.13 -25.83 15.10
C GLU A 50 21.35 -24.59 14.65
N ARG A 51 20.53 -24.73 13.61
CA ARG A 51 19.74 -23.64 13.00
C ARG A 51 18.31 -24.13 12.69
N PRO A 52 17.49 -24.40 13.72
CA PRO A 52 16.11 -24.83 13.51
C PRO A 52 15.35 -23.76 12.71
N PRO A 53 14.40 -24.13 11.83
CA PRO A 53 13.57 -23.18 11.11
C PRO A 53 12.78 -22.35 12.12
N ARG A 54 13.25 -21.12 12.37
CA ARG A 54 12.56 -20.14 13.18
C ARG A 54 11.67 -19.36 12.22
N GLY A 55 10.35 -19.44 12.43
CA GLY A 55 9.46 -18.46 11.83
C GLY A 55 9.85 -17.06 12.33
N LEU A 56 9.42 -16.04 11.61
CA LEU A 56 9.64 -14.65 12.01
C LEU A 56 8.83 -14.30 13.27
N ASP A 57 9.46 -13.63 14.23
CA ASP A 57 8.85 -13.31 15.54
C ASP A 57 7.81 -12.17 15.48
N ASP A 58 8.01 -11.17 14.62
CA ASP A 58 7.08 -10.04 14.42
C ASP A 58 6.67 -9.93 12.94
N VAL A 59 5.57 -10.59 12.58
CA VAL A 59 4.97 -10.53 11.25
C VAL A 59 3.59 -9.87 11.31
N GLN A 60 3.40 -8.87 10.47
CA GLN A 60 2.12 -8.21 10.26
C GLN A 60 1.64 -8.41 8.82
N VAL A 61 0.40 -8.85 8.65
CA VAL A 61 -0.24 -8.91 7.33
C VAL A 61 -1.28 -7.79 7.24
N LEU A 62 -1.12 -6.92 6.24
CA LEU A 62 -2.02 -5.82 5.94
C LEU A 62 -2.72 -6.07 4.61
N LEU A 63 -4.02 -5.82 4.57
CA LEU A 63 -4.81 -5.88 3.34
C LEU A 63 -5.59 -4.57 3.16
N PRO A 64 -5.67 -4.03 1.95
CA PRO A 64 -6.51 -2.88 1.70
C PRO A 64 -8.00 -3.25 1.88
N ALA A 65 -8.80 -2.30 2.33
CA ALA A 65 -10.24 -2.43 2.56
C ALA A 65 -10.99 -2.90 1.29
N ALA A 66 -10.44 -2.58 0.12
CA ALA A 66 -10.93 -3.02 -1.17
C ALA A 66 -10.88 -4.55 -1.40
N LYS A 67 -10.12 -5.30 -0.61
CA LYS A 67 -10.00 -6.75 -0.75
C LYS A 67 -11.29 -7.44 -0.29
N LYS A 68 -11.92 -8.15 -1.23
CA LYS A 68 -13.26 -8.71 -1.03
C LYS A 68 -13.26 -10.12 -0.43
N ARG A 69 -12.16 -10.86 -0.52
CA ARG A 69 -12.12 -12.27 -0.11
C ARG A 69 -10.84 -12.63 0.65
N GLY A 70 -10.95 -13.72 1.42
CA GLY A 70 -9.79 -14.49 1.88
C GLY A 70 -8.91 -13.78 2.90
N LYS A 71 -9.47 -12.94 3.79
CA LYS A 71 -8.70 -12.32 4.88
C LYS A 71 -8.05 -13.40 5.76
N PRO A 72 -6.71 -13.49 5.80
CA PRO A 72 -6.01 -14.42 6.67
C PRO A 72 -6.29 -14.12 8.14
N LYS A 73 -6.26 -15.15 8.99
CA LYS A 73 -6.45 -14.96 10.44
C LYS A 73 -5.36 -14.04 10.99
N GLY A 74 -5.76 -13.04 11.78
CA GLY A 74 -4.84 -12.08 12.39
C GLY A 74 -4.43 -10.92 11.48
N ALA A 75 -4.77 -10.94 10.20
CA ALA A 75 -4.45 -9.83 9.32
C ALA A 75 -5.29 -8.58 9.61
N ARG A 76 -4.72 -7.40 9.37
CA ARG A 76 -5.38 -6.10 9.58
C ARG A 76 -5.82 -5.51 8.26
N LEU A 77 -6.96 -4.80 8.29
CA LEU A 77 -7.46 -4.09 7.14
C LEU A 77 -7.03 -2.62 7.23
N PHE A 78 -6.65 -2.03 6.11
CA PHE A 78 -6.38 -0.60 6.06
C PHE A 78 -7.14 0.10 4.94
N THR A 79 -7.44 1.38 5.14
CA THR A 79 -7.95 2.28 4.10
C THR A 79 -6.91 3.34 3.75
N VAL A 80 -7.07 3.92 2.57
CA VAL A 80 -6.25 5.01 2.07
C VAL A 80 -6.99 6.33 2.31
N PRO A 81 -6.47 7.24 3.14
CA PRO A 81 -7.05 8.57 3.28
C PRO A 81 -6.91 9.35 1.97
N ALA A 82 -8.01 9.85 1.40
CA ALA A 82 -7.92 10.63 0.15
C ALA A 82 -7.08 11.89 0.32
N SER A 83 -7.16 12.55 1.47
CA SER A 83 -6.33 13.72 1.80
C SER A 83 -4.84 13.40 1.98
N GLY A 84 -4.50 12.15 2.30
CA GLY A 84 -3.11 11.70 2.47
C GLY A 84 -2.45 11.28 1.16
N PHE A 85 -3.20 11.20 0.06
CA PHE A 85 -2.70 10.77 -1.23
C PHE A 85 -2.28 12.00 -2.07
N PRO A 86 -1.00 12.14 -2.48
CA PRO A 86 -0.59 13.27 -3.31
C PRO A 86 -1.40 13.34 -4.61
N LEU A 87 -2.01 14.50 -4.88
CA LEU A 87 -2.94 14.67 -6.01
C LEU A 87 -2.25 14.45 -7.36
N GLU A 88 -0.94 14.67 -7.44
CA GLU A 88 -0.12 14.40 -8.61
C GLU A 88 -0.03 12.91 -8.91
N LEU A 89 0.24 12.11 -7.88
CA LEU A 89 0.30 10.66 -7.99
C LEU A 89 -1.10 10.12 -8.30
N LEU A 90 -2.13 10.64 -7.63
CA LEU A 90 -3.51 10.23 -7.87
C LEU A 90 -3.93 10.54 -9.31
N GLY A 91 -3.62 11.75 -9.77
CA GLY A 91 -3.88 12.23 -11.11
C GLY A 91 -3.18 11.38 -12.17
N GLY A 92 -1.91 11.02 -11.96
CA GLY A 92 -1.17 10.11 -12.84
C GLY A 92 -1.81 8.72 -12.91
N LEU A 93 -2.17 8.14 -11.76
CA LEU A 93 -2.74 6.78 -11.68
C LEU A 93 -4.16 6.66 -12.25
N ILE A 94 -4.92 7.76 -12.32
CA ILE A 94 -6.24 7.80 -12.98
C ILE A 94 -6.20 8.55 -14.33
N GLU A 95 -5.00 8.82 -14.84
CA GLU A 95 -4.70 9.38 -16.16
C GLU A 95 -5.40 10.73 -16.44
N VAL A 96 -5.48 11.62 -15.46
CA VAL A 96 -6.12 12.93 -15.63
C VAL A 96 -5.35 13.82 -16.60
N SER A 97 -6.06 14.57 -17.44
CA SER A 97 -5.42 15.60 -18.27
C SER A 97 -4.95 16.80 -17.45
N GLU A 98 -4.08 17.64 -17.99
CA GLU A 98 -3.63 18.88 -17.33
C GLU A 98 -4.78 19.79 -16.91
N ALA A 99 -5.85 19.87 -17.72
CA ALA A 99 -7.05 20.64 -17.37
C ALA A 99 -7.80 20.03 -16.17
N GLN A 100 -7.92 18.71 -16.14
CA GLN A 100 -8.54 17.99 -15.03
C GLN A 100 -7.68 18.06 -13.75
N ARG A 101 -6.36 18.01 -13.87
CA ARG A 101 -5.43 18.19 -12.75
C ARG A 101 -5.61 19.56 -12.11
N ARG A 102 -5.68 20.64 -12.90
CA ARG A 102 -5.98 21.98 -12.38
C ARG A 102 -7.32 22.04 -11.65
N LEU A 103 -8.35 21.36 -12.15
CA LEU A 103 -9.65 21.28 -11.49
C LEU A 103 -9.56 20.54 -10.16
N LEU A 104 -8.90 19.39 -10.13
CA LEU A 104 -8.69 18.57 -8.94
C LEU A 104 -7.97 19.36 -7.85
N HIS A 105 -6.87 20.05 -8.20
CA HIS A 105 -6.16 20.92 -7.25
C HIS A 105 -7.04 22.06 -6.75
N ARG A 106 -7.74 22.79 -7.64
CA ARG A 106 -8.63 23.88 -7.21
C ARG A 106 -9.69 23.41 -6.22
N ALA A 107 -10.30 22.25 -6.47
CA ALA A 107 -11.29 21.68 -5.56
C ALA A 107 -10.65 21.32 -4.21
N ALA A 108 -9.52 20.60 -4.21
CA ALA A 108 -8.86 20.19 -2.97
C ALA A 108 -8.41 21.37 -2.09
N HIS A 109 -7.98 22.50 -2.69
CA HIS A 109 -7.60 23.71 -1.94
C HIS A 109 -8.77 24.37 -1.18
N THR A 110 -10.01 24.02 -1.50
CA THR A 110 -11.19 24.52 -0.79
C THR A 110 -11.60 23.66 0.40
N LEU A 111 -10.99 22.49 0.54
CA LEU A 111 -11.34 21.50 1.57
C LEU A 111 -10.40 21.62 2.78
N PRO A 112 -10.90 21.28 3.98
CA PRO A 112 -10.06 21.19 5.17
C PRO A 112 -9.09 20.01 5.07
N ASP A 113 -8.03 20.04 5.89
CA ASP A 113 -7.16 18.88 6.09
C ASP A 113 -7.99 17.65 6.52
N GLY A 114 -7.62 16.47 6.04
CA GLY A 114 -8.32 15.23 6.38
C GLY A 114 -9.62 14.97 5.59
N TYR A 115 -9.86 15.71 4.50
CA TYR A 115 -11.01 15.48 3.64
C TYR A 115 -11.06 14.04 3.08
N SER A 116 -12.27 13.55 2.88
CA SER A 116 -12.56 12.28 2.23
C SER A 116 -12.69 12.40 0.71
N LEU A 117 -12.61 11.28 0.01
CA LEU A 117 -12.84 11.22 -1.43
C LEU A 117 -14.24 11.73 -1.82
N GLU A 118 -15.25 11.49 -0.97
CA GLU A 118 -16.60 11.99 -1.19
C GLU A 118 -16.64 13.52 -1.17
N GLU A 119 -16.01 14.13 -0.16
CA GLU A 119 -15.90 15.60 -0.05
C GLU A 119 -15.12 16.19 -1.24
N LEU A 120 -14.09 15.49 -1.73
CA LEU A 120 -13.37 15.88 -2.95
C LEU A 120 -14.24 15.82 -4.20
N ILE A 121 -15.05 14.77 -4.37
CA ILE A 121 -16.01 14.65 -5.49
C ILE A 121 -17.05 15.78 -5.42
N THR A 122 -17.57 16.07 -4.23
CA THR A 122 -18.50 17.19 -4.02
C THR A 122 -17.86 18.53 -4.34
N ALA A 123 -16.62 18.77 -3.91
CA ALA A 123 -15.89 20.00 -4.20
C ALA A 123 -15.66 20.18 -5.71
N VAL A 124 -15.27 19.13 -6.44
CA VAL A 124 -15.10 19.18 -7.90
C VAL A 124 -16.41 19.53 -8.61
N THR A 125 -17.54 19.01 -8.12
CA THR A 125 -18.87 19.35 -8.65
C THR A 125 -19.17 20.84 -8.50
N GLY A 126 -18.78 21.44 -7.37
CA GLY A 126 -18.98 22.86 -7.05
C GLY A 126 -18.00 23.83 -7.71
N VAL A 127 -16.94 23.37 -8.39
CA VAL A 127 -15.99 24.27 -9.07
C VAL A 127 -16.68 25.03 -10.20
N TRP A 128 -16.67 26.37 -10.12
CA TRP A 128 -17.14 27.27 -11.16
C TRP A 128 -16.18 27.29 -12.36
N LEU A 129 -16.73 27.29 -13.57
CA LEU A 129 -15.97 27.23 -14.82
C LEU A 129 -16.43 28.35 -15.75
N ASP A 130 -15.48 29.14 -16.24
CA ASP A 130 -15.77 30.33 -17.06
C ASP A 130 -16.10 30.00 -18.54
N ASP A 131 -16.18 28.72 -18.93
CA ASP A 131 -16.39 28.26 -20.32
C ASP A 131 -17.15 26.92 -20.37
N GLY A 132 -18.13 26.81 -21.29
CA GLY A 132 -18.89 25.58 -21.57
C GLY A 132 -18.06 24.37 -22.04
N ARG A 133 -16.84 24.56 -22.59
CA ARG A 133 -15.89 23.46 -22.89
C ARG A 133 -15.30 22.82 -21.64
N GLN A 134 -15.33 23.49 -20.50
CA GLN A 134 -14.86 22.91 -19.24
C GLN A 134 -15.91 22.00 -18.58
N GLY A 135 -17.18 22.07 -19.01
CA GLY A 135 -18.25 21.19 -18.51
C GLY A 135 -17.96 19.70 -18.75
N SER A 136 -17.55 19.34 -19.96
CA SER A 136 -17.14 17.96 -20.30
C SER A 136 -15.85 17.54 -19.58
N THR A 137 -14.92 18.48 -19.36
CA THR A 137 -13.68 18.21 -18.62
C THR A 137 -13.98 17.83 -17.16
N ARG A 138 -14.89 18.57 -16.50
CA ARG A 138 -15.35 18.28 -15.14
C ARG A 138 -16.08 16.95 -15.06
N GLU A 139 -16.99 16.69 -16.00
CA GLU A 139 -17.75 15.43 -16.05
C GLU A 139 -16.83 14.20 -16.16
N ILE A 140 -15.81 14.26 -17.04
CA ILE A 140 -14.84 13.16 -17.16
C ILE A 140 -14.03 12.98 -15.86
N LEU A 141 -13.63 14.07 -15.19
CA LEU A 141 -12.95 13.98 -13.90
C LEU A 141 -13.84 13.36 -12.83
N LEU A 142 -15.10 13.80 -12.72
CA LEU A 142 -16.08 13.24 -11.78
C LEU A 142 -16.27 11.73 -12.01
N ASN A 143 -16.48 11.31 -13.26
CA ASN A 143 -16.57 9.89 -13.60
C ASN A 143 -15.33 9.10 -13.14
N ARG A 144 -14.13 9.66 -13.29
CA ARG A 144 -12.88 9.01 -12.84
C ARG A 144 -12.78 8.91 -11.32
N LEU A 145 -13.19 9.94 -10.59
CA LEU A 145 -13.22 9.96 -9.12
C LEU A 145 -14.32 9.05 -8.56
N GLU A 146 -15.48 8.96 -9.21
CA GLU A 146 -16.52 8.00 -8.83
C GLU A 146 -16.08 6.55 -9.06
N LEU A 147 -15.39 6.28 -10.18
CA LEU A 147 -14.78 4.97 -10.41
C LEU A 147 -13.70 4.66 -9.35
N LEU A 148 -12.97 5.68 -8.89
CA LEU A 148 -12.03 5.55 -7.79
C LEU A 148 -12.76 5.19 -6.49
N ALA A 149 -13.86 5.85 -6.16
CA ALA A 149 -14.67 5.55 -4.98
C ALA A 149 -15.21 4.11 -4.99
N ARG A 150 -15.62 3.61 -6.17
CA ARG A 150 -16.09 2.23 -6.35
C ARG A 150 -15.03 1.16 -6.11
N THR A 151 -13.75 1.53 -6.03
CA THR A 151 -12.69 0.58 -5.63
C THR A 151 -12.85 0.11 -4.19
N GLY A 152 -13.48 0.92 -3.32
CA GLY A 152 -13.57 0.66 -1.87
C GLY A 152 -12.23 0.82 -1.14
N LEU A 153 -11.22 1.43 -1.78
CA LEU A 153 -9.89 1.61 -1.19
C LEU A 153 -9.85 2.81 -0.23
N PHE A 154 -10.61 3.86 -0.54
CA PHE A 154 -10.50 5.17 0.10
C PHE A 154 -11.52 5.37 1.21
N ASP A 155 -11.08 6.01 2.28
CA ASP A 155 -11.88 6.55 3.39
C ASP A 155 -13.00 5.61 3.91
N ASP A 156 -12.76 4.30 4.01
CA ASP A 156 -13.75 3.38 4.58
C ASP A 156 -13.92 3.68 6.08
N ARG A 157 -15.03 4.36 6.38
CA ARG A 157 -15.49 4.69 7.74
C ARG A 157 -16.63 3.79 8.20
N THR A 158 -17.06 2.85 7.36
CA THR A 158 -18.21 1.97 7.62
C THR A 158 -17.79 0.74 8.41
N ASN A 159 -16.58 0.25 8.17
CA ASN A 159 -16.04 -0.92 8.85
C ASN A 159 -15.06 -0.51 9.95
N ARG A 160 -15.47 -0.68 11.22
CA ARG A 160 -14.62 -0.35 12.39
C ARG A 160 -13.32 -1.15 12.50
N GLN A 161 -13.16 -2.23 11.72
CA GLN A 161 -11.91 -2.99 11.65
C GLN A 161 -10.92 -2.42 10.65
N VAL A 162 -11.34 -1.46 9.83
CA VAL A 162 -10.51 -0.76 8.86
C VAL A 162 -10.02 0.52 9.51
N VAL A 163 -8.72 0.73 9.47
CA VAL A 163 -8.06 1.95 9.96
C VAL A 163 -7.21 2.55 8.84
N PRO A 164 -6.90 3.85 8.86
CA PRO A 164 -5.87 4.39 7.98
C PRO A 164 -4.57 3.58 8.10
N LEU A 165 -3.84 3.42 6.99
CA LEU A 165 -2.51 2.81 7.02
C LEU A 165 -1.61 3.59 7.99
N ASP A 166 -1.16 2.92 9.05
CA ASP A 166 -0.15 3.46 9.95
C ASP A 166 1.23 3.21 9.33
N VAL A 167 1.85 4.27 8.83
CA VAL A 167 3.14 4.19 8.14
C VAL A 167 4.29 3.98 9.13
N ASP A 168 4.15 4.45 10.37
CA ASP A 168 5.16 4.25 11.40
C ASP A 168 5.28 2.77 11.77
N GLU A 169 4.19 2.01 11.67
CA GLU A 169 4.20 0.55 11.83
C GLU A 169 5.03 -0.16 10.73
N LEU A 170 5.15 0.42 9.53
CA LEU A 170 5.92 -0.16 8.43
C LEU A 170 7.44 -0.08 8.65
N VAL A 171 7.88 0.78 9.57
CA VAL A 171 9.30 1.03 9.88
C VAL A 171 9.66 0.63 11.32
N ALA A 172 8.93 -0.32 11.90
CA ALA A 172 9.26 -0.91 13.20
C ALA A 172 10.50 -1.83 13.10
N PRO A 173 11.51 -1.70 14.00
CA PRO A 173 12.70 -2.55 13.96
C PRO A 173 12.39 -4.04 14.04
N GLY A 174 12.98 -4.83 13.14
CA GLY A 174 12.82 -6.28 13.08
C GLY A 174 11.47 -6.77 12.55
N ARG A 175 10.49 -5.88 12.34
CA ARG A 175 9.16 -6.27 11.84
C ARG A 175 9.20 -6.62 10.36
N VAL A 176 8.46 -7.67 9.99
CA VAL A 176 8.12 -7.97 8.60
C VAL A 176 6.65 -7.65 8.36
N THR A 177 6.39 -6.66 7.52
CA THR A 177 5.03 -6.28 7.10
C THR A 177 4.76 -6.76 5.69
N VAL A 178 3.77 -7.63 5.53
CA VAL A 178 3.29 -8.14 4.25
C VAL A 178 2.05 -7.36 3.83
N ILE A 179 2.14 -6.63 2.73
CA ILE A 179 1.02 -5.96 2.08
C ILE A 179 0.46 -6.89 1.01
N ASP A 180 -0.63 -7.58 1.34
CA ASP A 180 -1.24 -8.56 0.45
C ASP A 180 -2.25 -7.90 -0.51
N VAL A 181 -1.87 -7.87 -1.79
CA VAL A 181 -2.65 -7.29 -2.90
C VAL A 181 -3.11 -8.33 -3.92
N SER A 182 -2.94 -9.61 -3.62
CA SER A 182 -3.14 -10.74 -4.55
C SER A 182 -4.56 -10.90 -5.13
N ASP A 183 -5.59 -10.38 -4.45
CA ASP A 183 -7.01 -10.49 -4.84
C ASP A 183 -7.58 -9.15 -5.35
N LEU A 184 -6.71 -8.20 -5.71
CA LEU A 184 -7.11 -6.91 -6.24
C LEU A 184 -7.01 -6.91 -7.77
N ASN A 185 -7.93 -6.21 -8.42
CA ASN A 185 -7.74 -5.87 -9.83
C ASN A 185 -6.55 -4.91 -10.00
N ASP A 186 -6.01 -4.84 -11.21
CA ASP A 186 -4.81 -4.05 -11.54
C ASP A 186 -4.90 -2.60 -11.09
N ARG A 187 -6.05 -1.96 -11.32
CA ARG A 187 -6.25 -0.55 -10.96
C ARG A 187 -6.18 -0.35 -9.44
N THR A 188 -6.94 -1.11 -8.67
CA THR A 188 -6.95 -1.01 -7.20
C THR A 188 -5.58 -1.40 -6.62
N ARG A 189 -4.92 -2.39 -7.21
CA ARG A 189 -3.57 -2.82 -6.85
C ARG A 189 -2.56 -1.71 -7.07
N ASN A 190 -2.53 -1.09 -8.24
CA ASN A 190 -1.61 0.02 -8.56
C ASN A 190 -1.85 1.24 -7.68
N LEU A 191 -3.11 1.57 -7.36
CA LEU A 191 -3.44 2.62 -6.40
C LEU A 191 -2.92 2.31 -4.99
N THR A 192 -3.11 1.07 -4.54
CA THR A 192 -2.61 0.61 -3.23
C THR A 192 -1.10 0.70 -3.17
N LEU A 193 -0.39 0.19 -4.20
CA LEU A 193 1.06 0.25 -4.28
C LEU A 193 1.57 1.69 -4.33
N GLY A 194 1.00 2.53 -5.18
CA GLY A 194 1.37 3.94 -5.29
C GLY A 194 1.31 4.63 -3.92
N TYR A 195 0.22 4.42 -3.18
CA TYR A 195 0.07 4.97 -1.84
C TYR A 195 1.10 4.41 -0.84
N VAL A 196 1.26 3.08 -0.78
CA VAL A 196 2.16 2.42 0.18
C VAL A 196 3.61 2.83 -0.07
N LEU A 197 4.04 2.84 -1.34
CA LEU A 197 5.40 3.24 -1.71
C LEU A 197 5.64 4.71 -1.37
N GLN A 198 4.71 5.59 -1.75
CA GLN A 198 4.82 7.02 -1.44
C GLN A 198 4.88 7.27 0.06
N SER A 199 4.02 6.60 0.83
CA SER A 199 3.99 6.71 2.30
C SER A 199 5.30 6.23 2.92
N LEU A 200 5.79 5.06 2.48
CA LEU A 200 7.05 4.50 2.96
C LEU A 200 8.23 5.42 2.62
N PHE A 201 8.29 5.96 1.39
CA PHE A 201 9.32 6.90 0.98
C PHE A 201 9.30 8.18 1.82
N GLN A 202 8.12 8.76 2.07
CA GLN A 202 8.00 9.95 2.92
C GLN A 202 8.58 9.74 4.32
N VAL A 203 8.34 8.58 4.94
CA VAL A 203 8.92 8.27 6.26
C VAL A 203 10.43 8.02 6.17
N VAL A 204 10.89 7.31 5.14
CA VAL A 204 12.32 7.02 4.93
C VAL A 204 13.14 8.27 4.62
N GLU A 205 12.59 9.22 3.87
CA GLU A 205 13.23 10.50 3.56
C GLU A 205 13.11 11.50 4.70
N GLY A 206 11.95 11.54 5.37
CA GLY A 206 11.66 12.47 6.46
C GLY A 206 12.45 12.17 7.73
N VAL A 207 12.82 10.90 7.97
CA VAL A 207 13.59 10.48 9.15
C VAL A 207 14.85 9.74 8.71
N ALA A 208 16.02 10.34 8.99
CA ALA A 208 17.30 9.70 8.75
C ALA A 208 17.48 8.46 9.62
N ARG A 209 18.23 7.46 9.12
CA ARG A 209 18.54 6.23 9.85
C ARG A 209 19.12 6.53 11.24
N GLY A 210 18.63 5.83 12.26
CA GLY A 210 19.04 5.98 13.66
C GLY A 210 18.52 7.24 14.36
N LYS A 211 17.77 8.11 13.67
CA LYS A 211 17.01 9.19 14.30
C LYS A 211 15.68 8.68 14.83
N MET A 212 15.16 9.36 15.84
CA MET A 212 13.90 8.98 16.49
C MET A 212 12.71 9.20 15.54
N HIS A 213 11.87 8.18 15.43
CA HIS A 213 10.50 8.21 14.92
C HIS A 213 9.54 7.69 16.00
N ALA A 214 8.24 7.56 15.68
CA ALA A 214 7.22 7.19 16.65
C ALA A 214 7.49 5.84 17.35
N ASN A 215 8.17 4.91 16.67
CA ASN A 215 8.43 3.55 17.15
C ASN A 215 9.91 3.31 17.56
N GLY A 216 10.68 4.36 17.83
CA GLY A 216 12.07 4.26 18.32
C GLY A 216 13.09 4.90 17.37
N PRO A 217 14.34 4.44 17.31
CA PRO A 217 15.27 4.84 16.26
C PRO A 217 14.91 4.17 14.94
N ARG A 218 14.84 4.93 13.85
CA ARG A 218 14.49 4.40 12.52
C ARG A 218 15.52 3.34 12.06
N PRO A 219 15.10 2.09 11.79
CA PRO A 219 15.99 1.04 11.32
C PRO A 219 16.35 1.23 9.83
N PRO A 220 17.29 0.43 9.29
CA PRO A 220 17.31 0.15 7.86
C PRO A 220 15.94 -0.39 7.41
N VAL A 221 15.56 -0.09 6.18
CA VAL A 221 14.31 -0.54 5.58
C VAL A 221 14.62 -1.34 4.33
N MET A 222 14.05 -2.53 4.22
CA MET A 222 14.09 -3.37 3.01
C MET A 222 12.69 -3.45 2.41
N LEU A 223 12.55 -3.03 1.16
CA LEU A 223 11.34 -3.20 0.38
C LEU A 223 11.53 -4.39 -0.57
N VAL A 224 10.61 -5.35 -0.51
CA VAL A 224 10.56 -6.52 -1.38
C VAL A 224 9.33 -6.39 -2.27
N MET A 225 9.56 -6.41 -3.58
CA MET A 225 8.50 -6.42 -4.58
C MET A 225 8.82 -7.50 -5.60
N GLU A 226 7.99 -8.54 -5.63
CA GLU A 226 8.05 -9.52 -6.71
C GLU A 226 7.20 -9.08 -7.88
N GLU A 227 7.56 -9.54 -9.07
CA GLU A 227 6.87 -9.23 -10.33
C GLU A 227 6.65 -7.74 -10.62
N VAL A 228 7.67 -6.90 -10.42
CA VAL A 228 7.57 -5.44 -10.62
C VAL A 228 7.03 -5.07 -12.01
N GLN A 229 7.28 -5.90 -13.03
CA GLN A 229 6.75 -5.74 -14.38
C GLN A 229 5.20 -5.71 -14.45
N THR A 230 4.50 -6.25 -13.45
CA THR A 230 3.04 -6.26 -13.39
C THR A 230 2.45 -4.93 -12.90
N PHE A 231 3.26 -4.03 -12.32
CA PHE A 231 2.80 -2.75 -11.76
C PHE A 231 2.96 -1.56 -12.70
N PHE A 232 3.81 -1.70 -13.72
CA PHE A 232 4.09 -0.65 -14.70
C PHE A 232 3.78 -1.09 -16.13
N GLY A 233 2.83 -2.02 -16.29
CA GLY A 233 2.36 -2.47 -17.59
C GLY A 233 1.80 -1.31 -18.41
N ALA A 234 2.64 -0.83 -19.33
CA ALA A 234 2.45 0.13 -20.40
C ALA A 234 1.04 0.71 -20.59
N SER A 235 0.91 1.99 -20.27
CA SER A 235 0.19 2.91 -21.16
C SER A 235 0.87 2.83 -22.53
N ASP A 236 0.22 2.17 -23.49
CA ASP A 236 0.42 2.48 -24.92
C ASP A 236 -0.38 3.75 -25.28
#